data_AF-A0A917DAC0-F1
#
_entry.id   AF-A0A917DAC0-F1
#
_cell.length_a   1.000
_cell.length_b   1.000
_cell.length_c   1.000
_cell.angle_alpha   90.00
_cell.angle_beta   90.00
_cell.angle_gamma   90.00
#
_symmetry.space_group_name_H-M   'P 1'
#
loop_
_entity.id
_entity.type
_entity.pdbx_description
1 polymer ?
#
loop_
_entity_poly.entity_id
_entity_poly.type
_entity_poly.pdbx_seq_one_letter_code
_entity_poly.pdbx_strand_id
1 'polypeptide(L)'
;MACTNCSTGSKDGGAPKGCQNKGTCGTDSCNKLTVFDWLSNMSLPSGQEPFDCVEVRFKNGRKEFHRNTEKLSLIIGDVVATEASPGHDIGIVTLTGELVKIQMKKKGVSHTSPEITKVYRKASQKDIDIWSDARAKEEPMKVTAREIAIRLQLQMKISDIEFQGDGSKATFYYTAEDRVDFRQLIKEYAQTFKTRIEMKQVGFRQEAARLGGIGSCGRELCCSTWLTDFRSVNTSAARYQQLSLNPQKLAGQCGKLKCCLNYELDTYMDALKDFPDFDTKIETERGVAYCQKQDIFKGLMWFAYADNIANWHVIHIDQVKEIVAENKQRRRISSLEDFALEIIAEPKQDFNNAMGQESLTRFDQPKKKKSRNNNKRRKPNSNEPKK
;
A
#
# COMPACT_ATOMS: atom_id res chain seq x y z
N MET A 1 -22.97 6.68 -20.20
CA MET A 1 -22.43 5.99 -21.39
C MET A 1 -21.29 5.10 -20.93
N ALA A 2 -21.50 3.78 -20.85
CA ALA A 2 -20.45 2.84 -20.41
C ALA A 2 -19.57 2.43 -21.59
N CYS A 3 -18.26 2.28 -21.37
CA CYS A 3 -17.30 1.95 -22.43
C CYS A 3 -17.50 0.53 -22.97
N THR A 4 -17.91 0.42 -24.23
CA THR A 4 -18.04 -0.85 -24.97
C THR A 4 -16.72 -1.62 -25.10
N ASN A 5 -15.56 -0.96 -25.00
CA ASN A 5 -14.24 -1.63 -25.03
C ASN A 5 -13.93 -2.49 -23.79
N CYS A 6 -14.80 -2.54 -22.77
CA CYS A 6 -14.67 -3.45 -21.62
C CYS A 6 -15.69 -4.61 -21.62
N SER A 7 -16.44 -4.83 -22.71
CA SER A 7 -17.41 -5.93 -22.77
C SER A 7 -16.73 -7.30 -22.90
N THR A 8 -17.18 -8.28 -22.12
CA THR A 8 -16.63 -9.63 -21.98
C THR A 8 -16.99 -10.60 -23.14
N GLY A 9 -16.94 -10.10 -24.36
CA GLY A 9 -17.09 -10.85 -25.62
C GLY A 9 -17.03 -9.89 -26.81
N SER A 10 -16.54 -10.24 -28.00
CA SER A 10 -15.94 -11.48 -28.51
C SER A 10 -15.06 -11.12 -29.73
N LYS A 11 -14.20 -11.95 -30.34
CA LYS A 11 -14.07 -13.43 -30.37
C LYS A 11 -12.59 -13.85 -30.16
N ASP A 12 -12.26 -15.08 -30.54
CA ASP A 12 -10.96 -15.77 -30.44
C ASP A 12 -10.44 -15.99 -29.02
N GLY A 13 -10.08 -17.24 -28.70
CA GLY A 13 -9.75 -17.68 -27.35
C GLY A 13 -8.50 -17.00 -26.80
N GLY A 14 -8.70 -15.92 -26.03
CA GLY A 14 -7.64 -15.19 -25.36
C GLY A 14 -8.13 -14.60 -24.05
N ALA A 15 -7.32 -14.71 -22.99
CA ALA A 15 -7.56 -14.02 -21.73
C ALA A 15 -7.73 -12.51 -21.99
N PRO A 16 -8.55 -11.79 -21.19
CA PRO A 16 -8.74 -10.36 -21.37
C PRO A 16 -7.38 -9.66 -21.39
N LYS A 17 -7.09 -8.95 -22.48
CA LYS A 17 -5.94 -8.04 -22.57
C LYS A 17 -6.20 -6.85 -21.65
N GLY A 18 -6.00 -7.07 -20.34
CA GLY A 18 -6.05 -6.01 -19.34
C GLY A 18 -5.11 -4.87 -19.71
N CYS A 19 -5.40 -3.67 -19.22
CA CYS A 19 -4.65 -2.45 -19.57
C CYS A 19 -3.14 -2.64 -19.35
N GLN A 20 -2.40 -2.91 -20.43
CA GLN A 20 -0.94 -3.06 -20.42
C GLN A 20 -0.22 -1.70 -20.27
N ASN A 21 -0.61 -0.87 -19.30
CA ASN A 21 -0.08 0.50 -19.07
C ASN A 21 -0.02 1.42 -20.32
N LYS A 22 -0.80 1.12 -21.37
CA LYS A 22 -0.76 1.75 -22.70
C LYS A 22 -1.84 2.83 -22.92
N GLY A 23 -2.39 3.39 -21.86
CA GLY A 23 -3.40 4.45 -21.95
C GLY A 23 -4.26 4.53 -20.70
N THR A 24 -4.66 5.75 -20.36
CA THR A 24 -5.53 6.06 -19.22
C THR A 24 -6.86 5.31 -19.36
N CYS A 25 -7.24 4.54 -18.34
CA CYS A 25 -8.62 4.08 -18.21
C CYS A 25 -9.54 5.32 -18.14
N GLY A 26 -10.74 5.26 -18.73
CA GLY A 26 -11.69 6.39 -18.71
C GLY A 26 -12.07 6.88 -17.31
N THR A 27 -11.82 6.05 -16.30
CA THR A 27 -11.59 6.49 -14.92
C THR A 27 -10.08 6.44 -14.64
N ASP A 28 -9.44 7.56 -14.27
CA ASP A 28 -7.98 7.65 -14.03
C ASP A 28 -7.46 6.74 -12.88
N SER A 29 -8.36 6.00 -12.22
CA SER A 29 -8.21 5.14 -11.05
C SER A 29 -7.13 4.06 -11.09
N CYS A 30 -6.54 3.73 -12.26
CA CYS A 30 -5.50 2.70 -12.36
C CYS A 30 -4.08 3.22 -12.05
N ASN A 31 -3.91 4.53 -11.83
CA ASN A 31 -2.61 5.15 -11.58
C ASN A 31 -2.37 5.39 -10.07
N LYS A 32 -1.10 5.35 -9.63
CA LYS A 32 -0.70 5.70 -8.26
C LYS A 32 -0.98 7.17 -7.94
N LEU A 33 -1.32 7.45 -6.67
CA LEU A 33 -1.56 8.81 -6.14
C LEU A 33 -2.57 9.63 -6.98
N THR A 34 -3.58 8.98 -7.52
CA THR A 34 -4.64 9.62 -8.30
C THR A 34 -5.54 10.49 -7.43
N VAL A 35 -5.97 11.61 -8.01
CA VAL A 35 -6.92 12.53 -7.40
C VAL A 35 -8.00 12.74 -8.43
N PHE A 36 -9.25 12.47 -8.06
CA PHE A 36 -10.39 12.73 -8.93
C PHE A 36 -10.78 14.20 -8.87
N ASP A 37 -10.92 14.84 -10.02
CA ASP A 37 -11.37 16.23 -10.11
C ASP A 37 -12.90 16.33 -10.01
N TRP A 38 -13.37 16.56 -8.79
CA TRP A 38 -14.77 16.81 -8.46
C TRP A 38 -15.23 18.25 -8.73
N LEU A 39 -14.31 19.16 -9.08
CA LEU A 39 -14.62 20.54 -9.51
C LEU A 39 -14.70 20.70 -11.04
N SER A 40 -14.31 19.68 -11.81
CA SER A 40 -14.26 19.67 -13.28
C SER A 40 -15.52 20.22 -14.00
N ASN A 41 -16.71 20.08 -13.41
CA ASN A 41 -17.98 20.56 -13.97
C ASN A 41 -18.46 21.91 -13.38
N MET A 42 -17.70 22.57 -12.51
CA MET A 42 -18.05 23.88 -11.96
C MET A 42 -17.42 25.02 -12.77
N SER A 43 -18.26 25.93 -13.27
CA SER A 43 -17.79 27.23 -13.75
C SER A 43 -17.34 28.11 -12.59
N LEU A 44 -16.18 28.76 -12.73
CA LEU A 44 -15.73 29.79 -11.78
C LEU A 44 -16.76 30.95 -11.71
N PRO A 45 -16.96 31.58 -10.54
CA PRO A 45 -17.75 32.79 -10.42
C PRO A 45 -17.24 33.88 -11.37
N SER A 46 -18.18 34.63 -11.96
CA SER A 46 -17.89 35.63 -13.00
C SER A 46 -16.79 36.61 -12.59
N GLY A 47 -15.66 36.57 -13.31
CA GLY A 47 -14.53 37.49 -13.10
C GLY A 47 -13.29 36.91 -12.41
N GLN A 48 -13.29 35.64 -11.98
CA GLN A 48 -12.07 35.00 -11.46
C GLN A 48 -11.28 34.32 -12.58
N GLU A 49 -9.98 34.63 -12.71
CA GLU A 49 -9.08 33.87 -13.59
C GLU A 49 -8.84 32.45 -13.04
N PRO A 50 -8.68 31.42 -13.90
CA PRO A 50 -8.25 30.10 -13.47
C PRO A 50 -6.90 30.14 -12.75
N PHE A 51 -6.73 29.27 -11.76
CA PHE A 51 -5.47 29.16 -11.02
C PHE A 51 -4.29 28.78 -11.93
N ASP A 52 -3.14 29.42 -11.74
CA ASP A 52 -2.00 29.47 -12.66
C ASP A 52 -1.09 28.22 -12.62
N CYS A 53 -1.13 27.46 -11.54
CA CYS A 53 -0.34 26.25 -11.38
C CYS A 53 -1.13 24.97 -11.73
N VAL A 54 -0.43 23.97 -12.26
CA VAL A 54 -0.95 22.65 -12.64
C VAL A 54 -0.17 21.53 -11.95
N GLU A 55 -0.82 20.40 -11.63
CA GLU A 55 -0.13 19.21 -11.11
C GLU A 55 0.22 18.25 -12.26
N VAL A 56 1.52 18.08 -12.50
CA VAL A 56 2.05 17.18 -13.55
C VAL A 56 2.60 15.91 -12.91
N ARG A 57 2.27 14.76 -13.52
CA ARG A 57 2.69 13.43 -13.10
C ARG A 57 3.76 12.88 -14.04
N PHE A 58 4.92 12.57 -13.48
CA PHE A 58 6.04 11.92 -14.15
C PHE A 58 6.01 10.39 -13.92
N LYS A 59 7.11 9.70 -14.23
CA LYS A 59 7.21 8.25 -14.02
C LYS A 59 6.94 7.90 -12.55
N ASN A 60 6.28 6.75 -12.35
CA ASN A 60 6.06 6.16 -11.04
C ASN A 60 5.30 7.08 -10.03
N GLY A 61 4.46 7.99 -10.50
CA GLY A 61 3.63 8.82 -9.62
C GLY A 61 4.39 9.92 -8.89
N ARG A 62 5.62 10.25 -9.30
CA ARG A 62 6.26 11.54 -8.98
C ARG A 62 5.32 12.65 -9.48
N LYS A 63 4.83 13.49 -8.57
CA LYS A 63 3.83 14.53 -8.83
C LYS A 63 4.34 15.88 -8.34
N GLU A 64 4.67 16.75 -9.29
CA GLU A 64 5.24 18.08 -9.05
C GLU A 64 4.27 19.15 -9.59
N PHE A 65 4.41 20.36 -9.08
CA PHE A 65 3.59 21.49 -9.48
C PHE A 65 4.41 22.40 -10.40
N HIS A 66 3.80 22.83 -11.49
CA HIS A 66 4.43 23.72 -12.47
C HIS A 66 3.51 24.91 -12.76
N ARG A 67 4.12 26.08 -13.02
CA ARG A 67 3.38 27.30 -13.36
C ARG A 67 3.16 27.39 -14.87
N ASN A 68 1.93 27.65 -15.27
CA ASN A 68 1.54 27.87 -16.67
C ASN A 68 1.69 29.36 -17.02
N THR A 69 2.93 29.82 -17.25
CA THR A 69 3.21 31.24 -17.54
C THR A 69 2.63 31.73 -18.87
N GLU A 70 2.45 30.83 -19.84
CA GLU A 70 1.96 31.17 -21.18
C GLU A 70 0.42 31.10 -21.31
N LYS A 71 -0.30 30.88 -20.20
CA LYS A 71 -1.77 30.71 -20.17
C LYS A 71 -2.29 29.67 -21.18
N LEU A 72 -1.53 28.58 -21.36
CA LEU A 72 -1.88 27.46 -22.25
C LEU A 72 -3.18 26.77 -21.81
N SER A 73 -4.01 26.35 -22.77
CA SER A 73 -5.25 25.61 -22.52
C SER A 73 -4.97 24.13 -22.18
N LEU A 74 -4.52 23.89 -20.95
CA LEU A 74 -4.20 22.55 -20.45
C LEU A 74 -5.44 21.83 -19.91
N ILE A 75 -5.62 20.57 -20.33
CA ILE A 75 -6.69 19.67 -19.89
C ILE A 75 -6.07 18.48 -19.15
N ILE A 76 -6.79 17.87 -18.21
CA ILE A 76 -6.37 16.63 -17.54
C ILE A 76 -6.13 15.53 -18.59
N GLY A 77 -4.96 14.90 -18.54
CA GLY A 77 -4.51 13.91 -19.51
C GLY A 77 -3.60 14.46 -20.62
N ASP A 78 -3.49 15.77 -20.80
CA ASP A 78 -2.54 16.37 -21.75
C ASP A 78 -1.10 15.99 -21.40
N VAL A 79 -0.30 15.68 -22.42
CA VAL A 79 1.16 15.49 -22.28
C VAL A 79 1.85 16.85 -22.46
N VAL A 80 2.67 17.24 -21.49
CA VAL A 80 3.33 18.56 -21.44
C VAL A 80 4.84 18.44 -21.26
N ALA A 81 5.56 19.39 -21.84
CA ALA A 81 6.99 19.58 -21.62
C ALA A 81 7.20 20.61 -20.49
N THR A 82 7.86 20.18 -19.43
CA THR A 82 8.14 20.98 -18.22
C THR A 82 9.62 21.34 -18.12
N GLU A 83 9.90 22.49 -17.53
CA GLU A 83 11.24 22.95 -17.22
C GLU A 83 11.94 22.05 -16.19
N ALA A 84 13.12 21.55 -16.55
CA ALA A 84 13.98 20.71 -15.73
C ALA A 84 15.43 21.24 -15.74
N SER A 85 16.19 20.97 -14.67
CA SER A 85 17.58 21.41 -14.57
C SER A 85 18.57 20.24 -14.69
N PRO A 86 19.32 20.10 -15.81
CA PRO A 86 19.21 20.83 -17.08
C PRO A 86 18.28 20.13 -18.08
N GLY A 87 17.56 20.88 -18.91
CA GLY A 87 16.82 20.36 -20.07
C GLY A 87 15.30 20.42 -19.92
N HIS A 88 14.60 19.44 -20.48
CA HIS A 88 13.14 19.36 -20.48
C HIS A 88 12.70 17.97 -20.01
N ASP A 89 11.71 17.91 -19.13
CA ASP A 89 11.07 16.66 -18.73
C ASP A 89 9.65 16.56 -19.31
N ILE A 90 9.12 15.35 -19.44
CA ILE A 90 7.84 15.08 -20.10
C ILE A 90 6.91 14.36 -19.12
N GLY A 91 5.78 15.00 -18.83
CA GLY A 91 4.80 14.53 -17.87
C GLY A 91 3.37 14.68 -18.37
N ILE A 92 2.44 14.09 -17.62
CA ILE A 92 1.00 14.10 -17.92
C ILE A 92 0.31 15.01 -16.90
N VAL A 93 -0.50 15.97 -17.38
CA VAL A 93 -1.32 16.83 -16.52
C VAL A 93 -2.34 15.96 -15.78
N THR A 94 -2.38 16.05 -14.45
CA THR A 94 -3.32 15.28 -13.61
C THR A 94 -4.37 16.12 -12.90
N LEU A 95 -4.08 17.39 -12.61
CA LEU A 95 -5.05 18.35 -12.08
C LEU A 95 -4.76 19.75 -12.63
N THR A 96 -5.84 20.50 -12.84
CA THR A 96 -5.83 21.92 -13.19
C THR A 96 -6.79 22.69 -12.26
N GLY A 97 -6.74 24.02 -12.26
CA GLY A 97 -7.66 24.86 -11.48
C GLY A 97 -7.48 24.81 -9.95
N GLU A 98 -8.52 25.21 -9.22
CA GLU A 98 -8.47 25.49 -7.77
C GLU A 98 -8.14 24.25 -6.91
N LEU A 99 -8.36 23.02 -7.40
CA LEU A 99 -7.93 21.81 -6.69
C LEU A 99 -6.41 21.73 -6.52
N VAL A 100 -5.64 22.27 -7.47
CA VAL A 100 -4.17 22.31 -7.37
C VAL A 100 -3.76 23.13 -6.14
N LYS A 101 -4.43 24.24 -5.86
CA LYS A 101 -4.19 25.08 -4.67
C LYS A 101 -4.42 24.33 -3.36
N ILE A 102 -5.45 23.47 -3.30
CA ILE A 102 -5.73 22.60 -2.15
C ILE A 102 -4.64 21.53 -2.01
N GLN A 103 -4.20 20.90 -3.10
CA GLN A 103 -3.09 19.93 -3.07
C GLN A 103 -1.76 20.58 -2.67
N MET A 104 -1.48 21.80 -3.14
CA MET A 104 -0.30 22.58 -2.77
C MET A 104 -0.30 22.90 -1.27
N LYS A 105 -1.42 23.38 -0.72
CA LYS A 105 -1.61 23.55 0.73
C LYS A 105 -1.38 22.24 1.49
N LYS A 106 -1.96 21.12 1.04
CA LYS A 106 -1.80 19.80 1.67
C LYS A 106 -0.34 19.31 1.67
N LYS A 107 0.43 19.60 0.62
CA LYS A 107 1.87 19.28 0.52
C LYS A 107 2.79 20.36 1.15
N GLY A 108 2.23 21.42 1.74
CA GLY A 108 3.02 22.53 2.33
C GLY A 108 3.73 23.44 1.32
N VAL A 109 3.39 23.36 0.03
CA VAL A 109 4.04 24.14 -1.04
C VAL A 109 3.31 25.47 -1.19
N SER A 110 4.04 26.60 -1.04
CA SER A 110 3.50 27.93 -1.29
C SER A 110 3.38 28.21 -2.79
N HIS A 111 2.24 28.76 -3.22
CA HIS A 111 1.95 29.11 -4.61
C HIS A 111 2.91 30.16 -5.20
N THR A 112 3.58 30.94 -4.34
CA THR A 112 4.54 31.98 -4.72
C THR A 112 6.00 31.48 -4.68
N SER A 113 6.27 30.21 -4.38
CA SER A 113 7.65 29.71 -4.32
C SER A 113 8.37 29.84 -5.68
N PRO A 114 9.60 30.37 -5.73
CA PRO A 114 10.41 30.43 -6.95
C PRO A 114 10.90 29.04 -7.42
N GLU A 115 10.73 28.00 -6.60
CA GLU A 115 11.08 26.61 -6.93
C GLU A 115 10.08 25.96 -7.90
N ILE A 116 8.92 26.58 -8.13
CA ILE A 116 7.90 26.09 -9.07
C ILE A 116 8.37 26.35 -10.50
N THR A 117 8.86 25.32 -11.19
CA THR A 117 9.33 25.44 -12.57
C THR A 117 8.16 25.61 -13.55
N LYS A 118 8.45 26.06 -14.77
CA LYS A 118 7.41 26.41 -15.75
C LYS A 118 6.97 25.22 -16.59
N VAL A 119 5.72 25.25 -17.06
CA VAL A 119 5.30 24.47 -18.23
C VAL A 119 5.67 25.27 -19.47
N TYR A 120 6.47 24.70 -20.38
CA TYR A 120 6.86 25.37 -21.61
C TYR A 120 5.79 25.24 -22.69
N ARG A 121 5.34 24.02 -22.99
CA ARG A 121 4.40 23.75 -24.10
C ARG A 121 3.72 22.39 -23.93
N LYS A 122 2.63 22.17 -24.67
CA LYS A 122 2.15 20.81 -24.94
C LYS A 122 3.25 20.04 -25.70
N ALA A 123 3.46 18.78 -25.34
CA ALA A 123 4.47 17.95 -25.98
C ALA A 123 4.10 17.73 -27.46
N SER A 124 5.08 17.89 -28.35
CA SER A 124 4.91 17.52 -29.77
C SER A 124 5.07 16.01 -29.92
N GLN A 125 4.60 15.45 -31.05
CA GLN A 125 4.73 14.02 -31.31
C GLN A 125 6.19 13.55 -31.21
N LYS A 126 7.15 14.33 -31.70
CA LYS A 126 8.59 14.02 -31.59
C LYS A 126 9.06 13.89 -30.14
N ASP A 127 8.55 14.75 -29.25
CA ASP A 127 8.88 14.70 -27.82
C ASP A 127 8.31 13.41 -27.18
N ILE A 128 7.08 13.03 -27.56
CA ILE A 128 6.40 11.80 -27.11
C ILE A 128 7.13 10.54 -27.61
N ASP A 129 7.58 10.54 -28.87
CA ASP A 129 8.33 9.45 -29.47
C ASP A 129 9.68 9.24 -28.76
N ILE A 130 10.45 10.32 -28.53
CA ILE A 130 11.72 10.29 -27.78
C ILE A 130 11.51 9.77 -26.35
N TRP A 131 10.45 10.23 -25.66
CA TRP A 131 10.10 9.78 -24.32
C TRP A 131 9.72 8.30 -24.26
N SER A 132 8.98 7.82 -25.27
CA SER A 132 8.63 6.41 -25.42
C SER A 132 9.89 5.54 -25.63
N ASP A 133 10.80 5.96 -26.50
CA ASP A 133 12.07 5.28 -26.76
C ASP A 133 13.02 5.31 -25.55
N ALA A 134 13.02 6.39 -24.77
CA ALA A 134 13.76 6.49 -23.52
C ALA A 134 13.21 5.48 -22.49
N ARG A 135 11.89 5.43 -22.32
CA ARG A 135 11.23 4.44 -21.43
C ARG A 135 11.47 2.99 -21.86
N ALA A 136 11.48 2.70 -23.16
CA ALA A 136 11.77 1.36 -23.65
C ALA A 136 13.17 0.85 -23.27
N LYS A 137 14.13 1.77 -23.04
CA LYS A 137 15.51 1.45 -22.61
C LYS A 137 15.65 1.20 -21.11
N GLU A 138 14.67 1.58 -20.28
CA GLU A 138 14.77 1.52 -18.81
C GLU A 138 14.90 0.10 -18.27
N GLU A 139 14.04 -0.83 -18.70
CA GLU A 139 14.08 -2.22 -18.21
C GLU A 139 15.34 -2.99 -18.63
N PRO A 140 15.81 -2.99 -19.90
CA PRO A 140 17.08 -3.64 -20.22
C PRO A 140 18.27 -2.98 -19.50
N MET A 141 18.29 -1.65 -19.38
CA MET A 141 19.32 -0.93 -18.61
C MET A 141 19.34 -1.35 -17.14
N LYS A 142 18.16 -1.57 -16.53
CA LYS A 142 18.00 -2.00 -15.13
C LYS A 142 18.52 -3.41 -14.87
N VAL A 143 18.43 -4.32 -15.84
CA VAL A 143 19.05 -5.65 -15.74
C VAL A 143 20.58 -5.52 -15.76
N THR A 144 21.14 -4.90 -16.79
CA THR A 144 22.61 -4.72 -16.91
C THR A 144 23.20 -3.93 -15.74
N ALA A 145 22.51 -2.91 -15.24
CA ALA A 145 22.94 -2.15 -14.07
C ALA A 145 23.06 -3.03 -12.81
N ARG A 146 22.13 -3.99 -12.61
CA ARG A 146 22.20 -4.95 -11.50
C ARG A 146 23.35 -5.93 -11.67
N GLU A 147 23.58 -6.45 -12.87
CA GLU A 147 24.71 -7.35 -13.17
C GLU A 147 26.05 -6.69 -12.85
N ILE A 148 26.22 -5.43 -13.26
CA ILE A 148 27.40 -4.62 -12.94
C ILE A 148 27.56 -4.41 -11.43
N ALA A 149 26.50 -4.03 -10.72
CA ALA A 149 26.55 -3.82 -9.27
C ALA A 149 26.92 -5.09 -8.49
N ILE A 150 26.43 -6.27 -8.94
CA ILE A 150 26.79 -7.58 -8.40
C ILE A 150 28.25 -7.92 -8.71
N ARG A 151 28.73 -7.67 -9.94
CA ARG A 151 30.13 -7.88 -10.34
C ARG A 151 31.11 -7.05 -9.49
N LEU A 152 30.74 -5.80 -9.19
CA LEU A 152 31.51 -4.91 -8.31
C LEU A 152 31.30 -5.17 -6.81
N GLN A 153 30.55 -6.21 -6.44
CA GLN A 153 30.26 -6.63 -5.06
C GLN A 153 29.69 -5.52 -4.15
N LEU A 154 28.94 -4.58 -4.74
CA LEU A 154 28.37 -3.45 -4.00
C LEU A 154 27.11 -3.89 -3.24
N GLN A 155 27.05 -3.60 -1.94
CA GLN A 155 25.89 -3.91 -1.08
C GLN A 155 24.73 -2.92 -1.30
N MET A 156 24.13 -2.97 -2.49
CA MET A 156 23.04 -2.10 -2.91
C MET A 156 22.01 -2.84 -3.77
N LYS A 157 20.77 -2.34 -3.76
CA LYS A 157 19.68 -2.81 -4.62
C LYS A 157 19.24 -1.68 -5.54
N ILE A 158 19.19 -1.93 -6.83
CA ILE A 158 18.69 -0.97 -7.83
C ILE A 158 17.18 -1.22 -8.01
N SER A 159 16.40 -0.27 -7.53
CA SER A 159 14.94 -0.37 -7.46
C SER A 159 14.30 -0.02 -8.81
N ASP A 160 14.72 1.09 -9.41
CA ASP A 160 14.15 1.67 -10.63
C ASP A 160 15.13 2.61 -11.32
N ILE A 161 14.90 2.90 -12.60
CA ILE A 161 15.66 3.87 -13.40
C ILE A 161 14.65 4.79 -14.08
N GLU A 162 14.87 6.09 -14.06
CA GLU A 162 13.99 7.09 -14.66
C GLU A 162 14.81 7.95 -15.63
N PHE A 163 14.48 7.89 -16.92
CA PHE A 163 14.98 8.90 -17.86
C PHE A 163 14.17 10.19 -17.74
N GLN A 164 14.88 11.30 -17.89
CA GLN A 164 14.29 12.59 -18.21
C GLN A 164 13.68 12.55 -19.63
N GLY A 165 12.63 13.34 -19.87
CA GLY A 165 11.91 13.38 -21.14
C GLY A 165 12.77 13.54 -22.41
N ASP A 166 13.84 14.34 -22.33
CA ASP A 166 14.81 14.53 -23.42
C ASP A 166 15.85 13.40 -23.59
N GLY A 167 15.84 12.39 -22.71
CA GLY A 167 16.79 11.28 -22.70
C GLY A 167 18.23 11.65 -22.31
N SER A 168 18.51 12.91 -21.97
CA SER A 168 19.87 13.40 -21.68
C SER A 168 20.43 12.87 -20.36
N LYS A 169 19.54 12.61 -19.39
CA LYS A 169 19.84 12.24 -18.02
C LYS A 169 19.05 10.98 -17.62
N ALA A 170 19.73 10.03 -16.98
CA ALA A 170 19.15 8.84 -16.39
C ALA A 170 19.39 8.83 -14.88
N THR A 171 18.32 8.80 -14.09
CA THR A 171 18.36 8.80 -12.62
C THR A 171 18.13 7.38 -12.11
N PHE A 172 19.13 6.83 -11.44
CA PHE A 172 19.13 5.47 -10.89
C PHE A 172 18.74 5.53 -9.42
N TYR A 173 17.58 4.96 -9.08
CA TYR A 173 17.11 4.85 -7.72
C TYR A 173 17.64 3.58 -7.07
N TYR A 174 18.32 3.73 -5.94
CA TYR A 174 18.88 2.60 -5.20
C TYR A 174 18.59 2.68 -3.70
N THR A 175 18.53 1.50 -3.08
CA THR A 175 18.48 1.33 -1.63
C THR A 175 19.75 0.62 -1.17
N ALA A 176 20.36 1.11 -0.10
CA ALA A 176 21.52 0.51 0.57
C ALA A 176 21.39 0.76 2.08
N GLU A 177 21.96 -0.12 2.90
CA GLU A 177 22.02 0.05 4.35
C GLU A 177 23.18 0.96 4.74
N ASP A 178 24.36 0.70 4.18
CA ASP A 178 25.59 1.46 4.40
C ASP A 178 25.95 2.39 3.22
N ARG A 179 26.99 3.21 3.42
CA ARG A 179 27.55 4.09 2.39
C ARG A 179 28.32 3.27 1.34
N VAL A 180 27.88 3.37 0.08
CA VAL A 180 28.49 2.69 -1.07
C VAL A 180 29.50 3.61 -1.78
N ASP A 181 30.62 3.06 -2.28
CA ASP A 181 31.54 3.78 -3.17
C ASP A 181 31.14 3.60 -4.64
N PHE A 182 30.75 4.71 -5.29
CA PHE A 182 30.29 4.72 -6.67
C PHE A 182 31.39 4.97 -7.71
N ARG A 183 32.65 5.21 -7.32
CA ARG A 183 33.72 5.66 -8.24
C ARG A 183 33.98 4.70 -9.40
N GLN A 184 33.90 3.39 -9.16
CA GLN A 184 34.02 2.36 -10.21
C GLN A 184 32.70 2.19 -10.97
N LEU A 185 31.58 2.12 -10.24
CA LEU A 185 30.24 1.96 -10.80
C LEU A 185 29.89 3.01 -11.86
N ILE A 186 30.15 4.30 -11.54
CA ILE A 186 29.86 5.42 -12.45
C ILE A 186 30.71 5.33 -13.72
N LYS A 187 31.96 4.85 -13.65
CA LYS A 187 32.82 4.66 -14.82
C LYS A 187 32.27 3.58 -15.74
N GLU A 188 31.88 2.42 -15.20
CA GLU A 188 31.31 1.33 -15.99
C GLU A 188 29.95 1.70 -16.59
N TYR A 189 29.09 2.38 -15.82
CA TYR A 189 27.79 2.87 -16.32
C TYR A 189 27.97 3.91 -17.43
N ALA A 190 28.92 4.84 -17.30
CA ALA A 190 29.19 5.83 -18.34
C ALA A 190 29.70 5.17 -19.64
N GLN A 191 30.56 4.14 -19.54
CA GLN A 191 31.03 3.36 -20.69
C GLN A 191 29.90 2.56 -21.36
N THR A 192 29.03 1.92 -20.56
CA THR A 192 27.98 1.03 -21.05
C THR A 192 26.79 1.81 -21.64
N PHE A 193 26.30 2.81 -20.91
CA PHE A 193 25.03 3.48 -21.22
C PHE A 193 25.17 4.82 -21.94
N LYS A 194 26.38 5.40 -21.98
CA LYS A 194 26.72 6.64 -22.72
C LYS A 194 25.78 7.83 -22.46
N THR A 195 25.14 7.85 -21.29
CA THR A 195 24.14 8.84 -20.86
C THR A 195 24.60 9.46 -19.54
N ARG A 196 24.17 10.69 -19.21
CA ARG A 196 24.50 11.30 -17.91
C ARG A 196 23.76 10.56 -16.79
N ILE A 197 24.52 9.87 -15.94
CA ILE A 197 24.00 9.14 -14.78
C ILE A 197 23.88 10.06 -13.56
N GLU A 198 22.76 9.97 -12.86
CA GLU A 198 22.57 10.46 -11.51
C GLU A 198 22.19 9.30 -10.58
N MET A 199 22.87 9.14 -9.46
CA MET A 199 22.56 8.13 -8.45
C MET A 199 21.75 8.77 -7.32
N LYS A 200 20.56 8.23 -7.02
CA LYS A 200 19.66 8.75 -5.98
C LYS A 200 19.29 7.68 -4.96
N GLN A 201 19.75 7.87 -3.72
CA GLN A 201 19.37 6.99 -2.62
C GLN A 201 17.89 7.19 -2.27
N VAL A 202 17.17 6.08 -2.07
CA VAL A 202 15.80 6.05 -1.55
C VAL A 202 15.74 5.14 -0.34
N GLY A 203 14.96 5.54 0.67
CA GLY A 203 14.72 4.72 1.84
C GLY A 203 13.76 3.57 1.54
N PHE A 204 13.88 2.45 2.26
CA PHE A 204 13.06 1.24 2.08
C PHE A 204 11.54 1.47 1.95
N ARG A 205 10.98 2.47 2.65
CA ARG A 205 9.55 2.81 2.56
C ARG A 205 9.21 3.56 1.26
N GLN A 206 10.11 4.40 0.75
CA GLN A 206 9.99 5.09 -0.54
C GLN A 206 10.18 4.10 -1.70
N GLU A 207 11.10 3.14 -1.56
CA GLU A 207 11.22 1.99 -2.47
C GLU A 207 9.92 1.19 -2.51
N ALA A 208 9.33 0.84 -1.35
CA ALA A 208 8.06 0.14 -1.30
C ALA A 208 6.89 0.95 -1.89
N ALA A 209 6.88 2.28 -1.79
CA ALA A 209 5.92 3.13 -2.49
C ALA A 209 6.13 3.10 -4.03
N ARG A 210 7.39 3.16 -4.47
CA ARG A 210 7.81 3.11 -5.88
C ARG A 210 7.54 1.76 -6.53
N LEU A 211 7.76 0.65 -5.84
CA LEU A 211 7.32 -0.66 -6.33
C LEU A 211 5.79 -0.76 -6.24
N GLY A 212 5.20 -0.41 -5.10
CA GLY A 212 3.80 -0.70 -4.78
C GLY A 212 3.64 -2.16 -4.34
N GLY A 213 2.41 -2.56 -4.07
CA GLY A 213 2.09 -3.93 -3.64
C GLY A 213 0.87 -3.97 -2.72
N ILE A 214 0.66 -5.13 -2.10
CA ILE A 214 -0.47 -5.40 -1.19
C ILE A 214 0.07 -5.49 0.25
N GLY A 215 -0.54 -4.74 1.17
CA GLY A 215 -0.22 -4.78 2.59
C GLY A 215 -0.79 -6.01 3.30
N SER A 216 -0.39 -6.24 4.55
CA SER A 216 -0.92 -7.35 5.36
C SER A 216 -2.43 -7.24 5.66
N CYS A 217 -3.05 -6.10 5.35
CA CYS A 217 -4.49 -5.84 5.44
C CYS A 217 -5.26 -6.17 4.15
N GLY A 218 -4.62 -6.77 3.14
CA GLY A 218 -5.24 -7.13 1.86
C GLY A 218 -5.51 -5.96 0.89
N ARG A 219 -5.29 -4.71 1.34
CA ARG A 219 -5.38 -3.50 0.52
C ARG A 219 -4.03 -3.15 -0.10
N GLU A 220 -4.04 -2.33 -1.15
CA GLU A 220 -2.82 -1.69 -1.68
C GLU A 220 -2.05 -0.93 -0.60
N LEU A 221 -0.74 -0.80 -0.75
CA LEU A 221 0.10 -0.07 0.21
C LEU A 221 -0.37 1.39 0.37
N CYS A 222 -0.56 1.82 1.63
CA CYS A 222 -0.89 3.21 1.99
C CYS A 222 0.08 4.20 1.34
N CYS A 223 1.36 3.81 1.28
CA CYS A 223 2.47 4.60 0.78
C CYS A 223 2.45 4.83 -0.75
N SER A 224 1.74 4.02 -1.53
CA SER A 224 1.56 4.20 -2.98
C SER A 224 0.20 4.81 -3.37
N THR A 225 -0.70 4.97 -2.40
CA THR A 225 -2.11 5.37 -2.62
C THR A 225 -2.41 6.77 -2.11
N TRP A 226 -2.05 7.12 -0.87
CA TRP A 226 -2.41 8.43 -0.28
C TRP A 226 -1.46 8.95 0.80
N LEU A 227 -0.70 8.09 1.49
CA LEU A 227 0.16 8.49 2.60
C LEU A 227 1.58 8.81 2.09
N THR A 228 1.89 10.09 1.93
CA THR A 228 3.18 10.57 1.42
C THR A 228 4.13 11.11 2.50
N ASP A 229 3.62 11.46 3.69
CA ASP A 229 4.44 11.83 4.85
C ASP A 229 4.92 10.56 5.58
N PHE A 230 6.24 10.39 5.70
CA PHE A 230 6.88 9.19 6.25
C PHE A 230 7.61 9.48 7.55
N ARG A 231 6.85 9.71 8.61
CA ARG A 231 7.39 9.82 9.98
C ARG A 231 8.02 8.50 10.45
N SER A 232 8.99 8.62 11.35
CA SER A 232 9.54 7.50 12.11
C SER A 232 8.46 6.92 13.03
N VAL A 233 8.46 5.60 13.18
CA VAL A 233 7.49 4.84 13.99
C VAL A 233 8.26 4.21 15.14
N ASN A 234 7.79 4.40 16.36
CA ASN A 234 8.41 3.85 17.57
C ASN A 234 7.65 2.63 18.07
N THR A 235 8.33 1.72 18.77
CA THR A 235 7.71 0.53 19.38
C THR A 235 6.75 0.86 20.52
N SER A 236 6.79 2.09 21.06
CA SER A 236 5.83 2.59 22.05
C SER A 236 4.40 2.65 21.52
N ALA A 237 4.18 3.00 20.25
CA ALA A 237 2.85 3.05 19.64
C ALA A 237 2.13 1.69 19.71
N ALA A 238 2.87 0.61 19.45
CA ALA A 238 2.34 -0.76 19.56
C ALA A 238 1.96 -1.16 21.00
N ARG A 239 2.59 -0.56 22.03
CA ARG A 239 2.24 -0.80 23.44
C ARG A 239 0.93 -0.14 23.81
N TYR A 240 0.71 1.12 23.41
CA TYR A 240 -0.57 1.81 23.62
C TYR A 240 -1.74 1.12 22.93
N GLN A 241 -1.48 0.53 21.75
CA GLN A 241 -2.46 -0.27 20.99
C GLN A 241 -2.61 -1.72 21.51
N GLN A 242 -1.91 -2.08 22.59
CA GLN A 242 -1.92 -3.41 23.22
C GLN A 242 -1.59 -4.57 22.24
N LEU A 243 -0.81 -4.27 21.20
CA LEU A 243 -0.39 -5.23 20.18
C LEU A 243 0.78 -6.07 20.67
N SER A 244 0.78 -7.37 20.30
CA SER A 244 1.89 -8.27 20.61
C SER A 244 3.22 -7.72 20.04
N LEU A 245 4.24 -7.60 20.88
CA LEU A 245 5.52 -6.95 20.55
C LEU A 245 6.45 -7.80 19.65
N ASN A 246 5.89 -8.65 18.78
CA ASN A 246 6.63 -9.46 17.82
C ASN A 246 6.99 -8.62 16.58
N PRO A 247 8.29 -8.43 16.25
CA PRO A 247 8.71 -7.57 15.15
C PRO A 247 8.19 -8.03 13.78
N GLN A 248 8.00 -9.34 13.55
CA GLN A 248 7.49 -9.87 12.29
C GLN A 248 6.02 -9.48 12.04
N LYS A 249 5.21 -9.32 13.10
CA LYS A 249 3.82 -8.85 13.00
C LYS A 249 3.72 -7.33 12.86
N LEU A 250 4.66 -6.58 13.45
CA LEU A 250 4.70 -5.12 13.44
C LEU A 250 5.44 -4.53 12.23
N ALA A 251 6.28 -5.29 11.55
CA ALA A 251 6.91 -4.91 10.29
C ALA A 251 5.88 -4.81 9.15
N GLY A 252 6.02 -3.79 8.30
CA GLY A 252 5.33 -3.70 7.01
C GLY A 252 6.17 -4.30 5.89
N GLN A 253 5.63 -4.32 4.66
CA GLN A 253 6.33 -4.86 3.48
C GLN A 253 7.67 -4.16 3.16
N CYS A 254 7.90 -2.95 3.70
CA CYS A 254 9.16 -2.22 3.62
C CYS A 254 10.23 -2.68 4.65
N GLY A 255 10.00 -3.75 5.41
CA GLY A 255 10.94 -4.25 6.43
C GLY A 255 11.08 -3.39 7.70
N LYS A 256 10.50 -2.18 7.71
CA LYS A 256 10.41 -1.30 8.89
C LYS A 256 9.00 -1.38 9.51
N LEU A 257 8.84 -0.85 10.73
CA LEU A 257 7.57 -0.80 11.44
C LEU A 257 6.45 -0.16 10.57
N LYS A 258 5.24 -0.71 10.69
CA LYS A 258 4.03 -0.26 9.97
C LYS A 258 3.72 1.21 10.30
N CYS A 259 3.53 2.03 9.28
CA CYS A 259 3.08 3.42 9.42
C CYS A 259 1.65 3.52 10.01
N CYS A 260 0.82 2.49 9.83
CA CYS A 260 -0.50 2.38 10.45
C CYS A 260 -0.45 2.56 11.97
N LEU A 261 0.61 2.08 12.64
CA LEU A 261 0.78 2.23 14.09
C LEU A 261 0.75 3.70 14.53
N ASN A 262 1.39 4.62 13.80
CA ASN A 262 1.31 6.05 14.09
C ASN A 262 -0.01 6.67 13.61
N TYR A 263 -0.53 6.24 12.46
CA TYR A 263 -1.77 6.80 11.89
C TYR A 263 -3.00 6.54 12.77
N GLU A 264 -3.07 5.35 13.38
CA GLU A 264 -4.18 4.97 14.25
C GLU A 264 -3.98 5.46 15.70
N LEU A 265 -2.74 5.78 16.11
CA LEU A 265 -2.37 6.05 17.51
C LEU A 265 -3.25 7.10 18.18
N ASP A 266 -3.50 8.22 17.50
CA ASP A 266 -4.27 9.34 18.05
C ASP A 266 -5.72 8.88 18.35
N THR A 267 -6.32 8.07 17.47
CA THR A 267 -7.67 7.49 17.68
C THR A 267 -7.71 6.54 18.86
N TYR A 268 -6.67 5.71 19.04
CA TYR A 268 -6.53 4.86 20.23
C TYR A 268 -6.34 5.69 21.51
N MET A 269 -5.54 6.77 21.46
CA MET A 269 -5.32 7.66 22.61
C MET A 269 -6.58 8.41 23.02
N ASP A 270 -7.39 8.86 22.05
CA ASP A 270 -8.66 9.49 22.34
C ASP A 270 -9.66 8.50 22.93
N ALA A 271 -9.81 7.31 22.34
CA ALA A 271 -10.67 6.26 22.90
C ALA A 271 -10.26 5.86 24.33
N LEU A 272 -8.95 5.73 24.60
CA LEU A 272 -8.44 5.38 25.92
C LEU A 272 -8.77 6.40 27.04
N LYS A 273 -9.02 7.69 26.70
CA LYS A 273 -9.44 8.70 27.71
C LYS A 273 -10.82 8.41 28.28
N ASP A 274 -11.67 7.71 27.53
CA ASP A 274 -13.01 7.33 27.97
C ASP A 274 -13.00 6.05 28.82
N PHE A 275 -11.92 5.27 28.87
CA PHE A 275 -11.83 4.08 29.73
C PHE A 275 -11.37 4.48 31.14
N PRO A 276 -11.92 3.84 32.20
CA PRO A 276 -11.30 3.89 33.52
C PRO A 276 -9.95 3.14 33.49
N ASP A 277 -9.05 3.49 34.42
CA ASP A 277 -7.71 2.89 34.51
C ASP A 277 -7.75 1.36 34.61
N PHE A 278 -6.77 0.67 34.03
CA PHE A 278 -6.73 -0.80 34.01
C PHE A 278 -6.65 -1.44 35.42
N ASP A 279 -6.07 -0.75 36.41
CA ASP A 279 -6.04 -1.19 37.82
C ASP A 279 -7.32 -0.80 38.60
N THR A 280 -8.39 -0.36 37.91
CA THR A 280 -9.67 -0.06 38.56
C THR A 280 -10.30 -1.36 39.08
N LYS A 281 -10.47 -1.42 40.40
CA LYS A 281 -11.09 -2.55 41.11
C LYS A 281 -12.57 -2.26 41.30
N ILE A 282 -13.42 -3.24 41.01
CA ILE A 282 -14.84 -3.15 41.30
C ILE A 282 -15.10 -3.91 42.60
N GLU A 283 -15.62 -3.22 43.61
CA GLU A 283 -16.17 -3.86 44.80
C GLU A 283 -17.62 -4.29 44.51
N THR A 284 -17.95 -5.53 44.81
CA THR A 284 -19.33 -6.04 44.86
C THR A 284 -19.54 -6.82 46.15
N GLU A 285 -20.79 -7.13 46.49
CA GLU A 285 -21.12 -7.91 47.69
C GLU A 285 -20.48 -9.31 47.69
N ARG A 286 -20.28 -9.91 46.51
CA ARG A 286 -19.61 -11.22 46.34
C ARG A 286 -18.09 -11.17 46.44
N GLY A 287 -17.47 -10.00 46.33
CA GLY A 287 -16.01 -9.85 46.35
C GLY A 287 -15.49 -8.76 45.42
N VAL A 288 -14.16 -8.64 45.37
CA VAL A 288 -13.43 -7.70 44.51
C VAL A 288 -13.15 -8.34 43.16
N ALA A 289 -13.44 -7.62 42.09
CA ALA A 289 -13.10 -8.01 40.72
C ALA A 289 -12.04 -7.10 40.11
N TYR A 290 -11.19 -7.72 39.29
CA TYR A 290 -10.05 -7.10 38.61
C TYR A 290 -10.27 -7.12 37.10
N CYS A 291 -9.90 -6.03 36.42
CA CYS A 291 -9.86 -6.01 34.97
C CYS A 291 -8.75 -6.94 34.46
N GLN A 292 -9.10 -7.86 33.56
CA GLN A 292 -8.15 -8.77 32.89
C GLN A 292 -7.85 -8.31 31.46
N LYS A 293 -8.82 -7.67 30.80
CA LYS A 293 -8.72 -7.24 29.40
C LYS A 293 -9.69 -6.11 29.11
N GLN A 294 -9.25 -5.15 28.30
CA GLN A 294 -10.11 -4.13 27.69
C GLN A 294 -10.14 -4.30 26.16
N ASP A 295 -11.28 -4.03 25.55
CA ASP A 295 -11.47 -3.97 24.10
C ASP A 295 -11.81 -2.51 23.72
N ILE A 296 -10.79 -1.79 23.25
CA ILE A 296 -10.85 -0.34 22.98
C ILE A 296 -11.87 -0.01 21.89
N PHE A 297 -12.10 -0.91 20.93
CA PHE A 297 -13.02 -0.68 19.81
C PHE A 297 -14.47 -1.00 20.12
N LYS A 298 -14.72 -2.00 20.97
CA LYS A 298 -16.08 -2.42 21.33
C LYS A 298 -16.64 -1.71 22.55
N GLY A 299 -15.80 -0.97 23.29
CA GLY A 299 -16.21 -0.36 24.56
C GLY A 299 -16.50 -1.41 25.64
N LEU A 300 -15.73 -2.51 25.67
CA LEU A 300 -15.97 -3.63 26.59
C LEU A 300 -14.78 -3.86 27.52
N MET A 301 -15.05 -4.12 28.78
CA MET A 301 -14.06 -4.51 29.79
C MET A 301 -14.42 -5.88 30.37
N TRP A 302 -13.39 -6.71 30.58
CA TRP A 302 -13.50 -8.08 31.04
C TRP A 302 -12.99 -8.15 32.48
N PHE A 303 -13.90 -8.41 33.42
CA PHE A 303 -13.60 -8.51 34.84
C PHE A 303 -13.63 -9.96 35.31
N ALA A 304 -12.73 -10.32 36.23
CA ALA A 304 -12.72 -11.61 36.90
C ALA A 304 -12.64 -11.42 38.42
N TYR A 305 -13.37 -12.25 39.16
CA TYR A 305 -13.34 -12.24 40.62
C TYR A 305 -12.03 -12.82 41.17
N ALA A 306 -11.57 -12.31 42.32
CA ALA A 306 -10.38 -12.83 43.00
C ALA A 306 -10.42 -14.35 43.22
N ASP A 307 -11.57 -14.86 43.63
CA ASP A 307 -11.79 -16.27 43.96
C ASP A 307 -12.01 -17.16 42.72
N ASN A 308 -12.28 -16.57 41.55
CA ASN A 308 -12.50 -17.30 40.31
C ASN A 308 -12.00 -16.50 39.09
N ILE A 309 -10.69 -16.61 38.86
CA ILE A 309 -9.98 -15.95 37.75
C ILE A 309 -10.36 -16.52 36.37
N ALA A 310 -10.96 -17.73 36.33
CA ALA A 310 -11.33 -18.41 35.09
C ALA A 310 -12.65 -17.91 34.49
N ASN A 311 -13.58 -17.42 35.31
CA ASN A 311 -14.84 -16.85 34.85
C ASN A 311 -14.65 -15.36 34.55
N TRP A 312 -14.86 -14.97 33.28
CA TRP A 312 -14.75 -13.59 32.83
C TRP A 312 -16.12 -12.99 32.53
N HIS A 313 -16.46 -11.89 33.18
CA HIS A 313 -17.69 -11.12 33.00
C HIS A 313 -17.40 -9.92 32.09
N VAL A 314 -18.24 -9.70 31.08
CA VAL A 314 -18.02 -8.65 30.06
C VAL A 314 -19.03 -7.52 30.24
N ILE A 315 -18.54 -6.31 30.52
CA ILE A 315 -19.34 -5.15 30.90
C ILE A 315 -19.00 -3.97 29.96
N HIS A 316 -19.99 -3.15 29.60
CA HIS A 316 -19.78 -1.95 28.77
C HIS A 316 -19.16 -0.79 29.57
N ILE A 317 -18.34 0.07 28.94
CA ILE A 317 -17.65 1.20 29.62
C ILE A 317 -18.63 2.00 30.49
N ASP A 318 -19.79 2.36 29.97
CA ASP A 318 -20.71 3.27 30.65
C ASP A 318 -21.24 2.67 31.97
N GLN A 319 -21.59 1.37 31.94
CA GLN A 319 -21.95 0.63 33.14
C GLN A 319 -20.77 0.52 34.12
N VAL A 320 -19.54 0.33 33.63
CA VAL A 320 -18.34 0.35 34.49
C VAL A 320 -18.14 1.72 35.13
N LYS A 321 -18.37 2.83 34.41
CA LYS A 321 -18.31 4.20 34.96
C LYS A 321 -19.36 4.42 36.05
N GLU A 322 -20.59 3.97 35.82
CA GLU A 322 -21.68 4.02 36.82
C GLU A 322 -21.31 3.22 38.07
N ILE A 323 -20.90 1.95 37.91
CA ILE A 323 -20.44 1.06 38.98
C ILE A 323 -19.27 1.67 39.78
N VAL A 324 -18.30 2.31 39.11
CA VAL A 324 -17.17 2.97 39.75
C VAL A 324 -17.60 4.26 40.48
N ALA A 325 -18.62 4.96 39.98
CA ALA A 325 -19.20 6.13 40.66
C ALA A 325 -20.00 5.72 41.91
N GLU A 326 -20.76 4.62 41.85
CA GLU A 326 -21.48 4.06 43.02
C GLU A 326 -20.53 3.54 44.10
N ASN A 327 -19.46 2.85 43.70
CA ASN A 327 -18.41 2.41 44.62
C ASN A 327 -17.69 3.58 45.31
N LYS A 328 -17.47 4.71 44.61
CA LYS A 328 -16.98 5.96 45.23
C LYS A 328 -17.97 6.53 46.26
N GLN A 329 -19.27 6.29 46.10
CA GLN A 329 -20.33 6.64 47.07
C GLN A 329 -20.51 5.57 48.16
N ARG A 330 -19.63 4.55 48.22
CA ARG A 330 -19.70 3.38 49.13
C ARG A 330 -20.96 2.53 48.98
N ARG A 331 -21.64 2.59 47.83
CA ARG A 331 -22.71 1.66 47.46
C ARG A 331 -22.09 0.51 46.68
N ARG A 332 -22.28 -0.72 47.17
CA ARG A 332 -21.80 -1.94 46.50
C ARG A 332 -22.92 -2.55 45.68
N ILE A 333 -22.58 -3.07 44.51
CA ILE A 333 -23.51 -3.80 43.64
C ILE A 333 -23.58 -5.26 44.08
N SER A 334 -24.75 -5.88 43.93
CA SER A 334 -25.03 -7.28 44.27
C SER A 334 -24.15 -8.28 43.51
N SER A 335 -24.08 -8.17 42.18
CA SER A 335 -23.25 -9.04 41.35
C SER A 335 -22.82 -8.38 40.04
N LEU A 336 -21.72 -8.86 39.46
CA LEU A 336 -21.31 -8.49 38.10
C LEU A 336 -22.07 -9.26 37.01
N GLU A 337 -22.81 -10.30 37.38
CA GLU A 337 -23.59 -11.13 36.46
C GLU A 337 -24.80 -10.35 35.94
N ASP A 338 -25.45 -9.55 36.80
CA ASP A 338 -26.60 -8.71 36.47
C ASP A 338 -26.28 -7.64 35.39
N PHE A 339 -25.00 -7.28 35.24
CA PHE A 339 -24.49 -6.29 34.29
C PHE A 339 -23.63 -6.90 33.17
N ALA A 340 -23.40 -8.21 33.21
CA ALA A 340 -22.65 -8.90 32.18
C ALA A 340 -23.52 -8.99 30.91
N LEU A 341 -23.01 -8.46 29.80
CA LEU A 341 -23.63 -8.72 28.50
C LEU A 341 -23.52 -10.22 28.21
N GLU A 342 -24.66 -10.92 28.22
CA GLU A 342 -24.73 -12.30 27.75
C GLU A 342 -24.18 -12.34 26.32
N ILE A 343 -23.00 -12.96 26.16
CA ILE A 343 -22.45 -13.24 24.84
C ILE A 343 -23.32 -14.34 24.25
N ILE A 344 -24.41 -13.96 23.58
CA ILE A 344 -25.10 -14.82 22.63
C ILE A 344 -24.04 -15.20 21.60
N ALA A 345 -23.49 -16.40 21.75
CA ALA A 345 -22.52 -16.93 20.82
C ALA A 345 -23.24 -17.15 19.50
N GLU A 346 -23.10 -16.20 18.57
CA GLU A 346 -23.54 -16.39 17.20
C GLU A 346 -23.01 -17.75 16.73
N PRO A 347 -23.89 -18.66 16.26
CA PRO A 347 -23.46 -19.99 15.88
C PRO A 347 -22.40 -19.84 14.80
N LYS A 348 -21.21 -20.39 15.05
CA LYS A 348 -20.11 -20.38 14.08
C LYS A 348 -20.65 -20.87 12.75
N GLN A 349 -20.80 -19.96 11.79
CA GLN A 349 -21.09 -20.34 10.43
C GLN A 349 -19.83 -21.02 9.90
N ASP A 350 -19.82 -22.36 9.96
CA ASP A 350 -18.86 -23.17 9.25
C ASP A 350 -19.03 -22.87 7.76
N PHE A 351 -18.19 -21.97 7.25
CA PHE A 351 -18.09 -21.64 5.83
C PHE A 351 -17.56 -22.86 5.06
N ASN A 352 -18.43 -23.85 4.85
CA ASN A 352 -18.26 -24.95 3.93
C ASN A 352 -18.35 -24.46 2.47
N ASN A 353 -17.49 -23.49 2.13
CA ASN A 353 -17.20 -23.15 0.75
C ASN A 353 -16.48 -24.34 0.11
N ALA A 354 -16.92 -24.73 -1.09
CA ALA A 354 -16.56 -25.96 -1.79
C ALA A 354 -15.09 -26.05 -2.31
N MET A 355 -14.16 -25.34 -1.67
CA MET A 355 -12.71 -25.38 -1.89
C MET A 355 -11.91 -25.49 -0.56
N GLY A 356 -12.57 -25.70 0.58
CA GLY A 356 -12.01 -25.55 1.93
C GLY A 356 -11.28 -26.75 2.54
N GLN A 357 -10.88 -27.78 1.77
CA GLN A 357 -10.12 -28.94 2.29
C GLN A 357 -9.00 -29.42 1.37
N GLU A 358 -8.13 -28.52 0.92
CA GLU A 358 -6.81 -28.91 0.40
C GLU A 358 -5.70 -28.44 1.33
N SER A 359 -5.08 -29.39 2.03
CA SER A 359 -3.94 -29.12 2.91
C SER A 359 -2.73 -28.63 2.11
N LEU A 360 -2.05 -27.61 2.63
CA LEU A 360 -0.84 -26.99 2.04
C LEU A 360 0.30 -27.98 1.72
N THR A 361 0.27 -29.18 2.31
CA THR A 361 1.25 -30.26 2.11
C THR A 361 0.98 -31.17 0.91
N ARG A 362 -0.04 -30.87 0.08
CA ARG A 362 -0.37 -31.66 -1.14
C ARG A 362 0.82 -31.89 -2.08
N PHE A 363 1.77 -30.95 -2.12
CA PHE A 363 2.93 -30.99 -3.02
C PHE A 363 4.18 -31.65 -2.42
N ASP A 364 4.24 -31.91 -1.12
CA ASP A 364 5.43 -32.46 -0.44
C ASP A 364 5.53 -34.01 -0.49
N GLN A 365 4.51 -34.71 -0.98
CA GLN A 365 4.55 -36.17 -1.05
C GLN A 365 5.35 -36.67 -2.27
N PRO A 366 6.44 -37.43 -2.09
CA PRO A 366 7.19 -37.98 -3.21
C PRO A 366 6.35 -39.02 -3.98
N LYS A 367 6.35 -38.90 -5.31
CA LYS A 367 5.54 -39.75 -6.22
C LYS A 367 5.82 -41.25 -6.01
N LYS A 368 4.86 -41.98 -5.42
CA LYS A 368 4.89 -43.45 -5.36
C LYS A 368 4.93 -44.03 -6.78
N LYS A 369 5.95 -44.87 -7.07
CA LYS A 369 6.06 -45.62 -8.33
C LYS A 369 4.84 -46.53 -8.51
N LYS A 370 4.10 -46.37 -9.62
CA LYS A 370 3.03 -47.30 -9.99
C LYS A 370 3.63 -48.68 -10.28
N SER A 371 3.26 -49.68 -9.48
CA SER A 371 3.55 -51.08 -9.78
C SER A 371 2.85 -51.46 -11.09
N ARG A 372 3.60 -51.98 -12.06
CA ARG A 372 3.05 -52.54 -13.31
C ARG A 372 2.42 -53.89 -12.99
N ASN A 373 1.09 -53.94 -12.91
CA ASN A 373 0.37 -55.17 -12.66
C ASN A 373 0.51 -56.11 -13.88
N ASN A 374 1.14 -57.26 -13.70
CA ASN A 374 1.70 -58.06 -14.80
C ASN A 374 0.71 -59.17 -15.21
N ASN A 375 -0.24 -58.83 -16.09
CA ASN A 375 -1.34 -59.72 -16.45
C ASN A 375 -0.87 -60.87 -17.38
N LYS A 376 -0.47 -62.00 -16.78
CA LYS A 376 -0.09 -63.24 -17.47
C LYS A 376 -1.31 -63.87 -18.16
N ARG A 377 -1.51 -63.56 -19.45
CA ARG A 377 -2.40 -64.33 -20.34
C ARG A 377 -1.89 -65.77 -20.49
N ARG A 378 -2.55 -66.75 -19.87
CA ARG A 378 -2.46 -68.16 -20.29
C ARG A 378 -3.42 -68.39 -21.46
N LYS A 379 -2.91 -68.84 -22.61
CA LYS A 379 -3.75 -69.36 -23.71
C LYS A 379 -4.31 -70.73 -23.32
N PRO A 380 -5.54 -71.09 -23.69
CA PRO A 380 -5.91 -72.49 -23.89
C PRO A 380 -5.27 -72.98 -25.19
N ASN A 381 -4.87 -74.26 -25.25
CA ASN A 381 -4.57 -74.93 -26.51
C ASN A 381 -5.37 -76.24 -26.53
N SER A 382 -6.09 -76.47 -27.62
CA SER A 382 -6.97 -77.61 -27.83
C SER A 382 -6.22 -78.78 -28.44
N ASN A 383 -6.38 -80.00 -27.90
CA ASN A 383 -7.04 -81.10 -28.61
C ASN A 383 -6.95 -82.44 -27.84
N GLU A 384 -8.03 -83.20 -28.01
CA GLU A 384 -8.24 -84.65 -27.94
C GLU A 384 -7.11 -85.56 -28.53
N PRO A 385 -7.22 -86.92 -28.46
CA PRO A 385 -8.36 -87.73 -27.99
C PRO A 385 -8.05 -88.86 -26.99
N LYS A 386 -9.14 -89.52 -26.58
CA LYS A 386 -9.24 -90.79 -25.85
C LYS A 386 -8.37 -91.93 -26.42
N LYS A 387 -7.89 -92.78 -25.53
CA LYS A 387 -8.25 -94.21 -25.54
C LYS A 387 -8.43 -94.72 -24.11
#